data_AF-X1TMB2-F1
#
_entry.id   AF-X1TMB2-F1
#
_cell.length_a   1.000
_cell.length_b   1.000
_cell.length_c   1.000
_cell.angle_alpha   90.00
_cell.angle_beta   90.00
_cell.angle_gamma   90.00
#
_symmetry.space_group_name_H-M   'P 1'
#
loop_
_entity.id
_entity.type
_entity.pdbx_description
1 polymer ?
#
loop_
_entity_poly.entity_id
_entity_poly.type
_entity_poly.pdbx_seq_one_letter_code
_entity_poly.pdbx_strand_id
1 'polypeptide(L)'
;IWFRKTKLGQEIRTVGQDSDVARTSGIDVGRTRILSIIISTVLACYGQIIFLQNIGTMNTYNSHEQVGVFAIAALLVGGASVAKANIPNVFIGVILFHTMFVVSPRAGQELIGQAQLGEYFRVFVSYGAIAFSLAMYAWRKRIEKENERKKAMAFKRGILVKQRYDRRK
;
A
#
# COMPACT_ATOMS: atom_id res chain seq x y z
N ILE A 1 16.25 1.49 4.71
CA ILE A 1 17.44 2.38 4.63
C ILE A 1 18.65 1.70 3.97
N TRP A 2 18.81 0.38 4.07
CA TRP A 2 19.94 -0.35 3.46
C TRP A 2 19.76 -0.67 1.96
N PHE A 3 18.58 -1.14 1.55
CA PHE A 3 18.28 -1.49 0.14
C PHE A 3 18.33 -0.29 -0.82
N ARG A 4 18.19 0.94 -0.33
CA ARG A 4 18.27 2.17 -1.16
C ARG A 4 19.70 2.54 -1.56
N LYS A 5 20.71 1.92 -0.94
CA LYS A 5 22.12 2.22 -1.19
C LYS A 5 22.76 1.29 -2.22
N THR A 6 22.13 0.17 -2.55
CA THR A 6 22.66 -0.78 -3.53
C THR A 6 22.26 -0.38 -4.94
N LYS A 7 23.12 -0.65 -5.92
CA LYS A 7 22.84 -0.41 -7.35
C LYS A 7 21.50 -1.03 -7.76
N LEU A 8 21.31 -2.29 -7.37
CA LEU A 8 20.07 -3.02 -7.68
C LEU A 8 18.82 -2.36 -7.08
N GLY A 9 18.87 -1.95 -5.81
CA GLY A 9 17.71 -1.31 -5.18
C GLY A 9 17.39 0.07 -5.75
N GLN A 10 18.39 0.78 -6.28
CA GLN A 10 18.17 2.03 -7.00
C GLN A 10 17.50 1.78 -8.36
N GLU A 11 17.98 0.80 -9.13
CA GLU A 11 17.37 0.41 -10.40
C GLU A 11 15.90 -0.03 -10.24
N ILE A 12 15.61 -0.88 -9.25
CA ILE A 12 14.25 -1.33 -8.92
C ILE A 12 13.35 -0.14 -8.58
N ARG A 13 13.86 0.82 -7.80
CA ARG A 13 13.10 2.02 -7.43
C ARG A 13 12.82 2.91 -8.64
N THR A 14 13.81 3.15 -9.49
CA THR A 14 13.65 3.98 -10.69
C THR A 14 12.63 3.36 -11.64
N VAL A 15 12.75 2.05 -11.90
CA VAL A 15 11.78 1.29 -12.71
C VAL A 15 10.37 1.33 -12.11
N GLY A 16 10.25 1.28 -10.79
CA GLY A 16 8.96 1.38 -10.09
C GLY A 16 8.35 2.78 -10.07
N GLN A 17 9.13 3.83 -10.29
CA GLN A 17 8.63 5.21 -10.38
C GLN A 17 8.24 5.59 -11.81
N ASP A 18 9.11 5.32 -12.79
CA ASP A 18 8.85 5.55 -14.21
C ASP A 18 9.72 4.63 -15.06
N SER A 19 9.08 3.68 -15.74
CA SER A 19 9.77 2.69 -16.58
C SER A 19 10.35 3.29 -17.86
N ASP A 20 9.79 4.39 -18.37
CA ASP A 20 10.28 5.04 -19.59
C ASP A 20 11.52 5.86 -19.27
N VAL A 21 11.50 6.61 -18.17
CA VAL A 21 12.69 7.30 -17.65
C VAL A 21 13.80 6.30 -17.35
N ALA A 22 13.49 5.19 -16.67
CA ALA A 22 14.47 4.13 -16.39
C ALA A 22 15.12 3.57 -17.66
N ARG A 23 14.31 3.33 -18.70
CA ARG A 23 14.79 2.84 -20.01
C ARG A 23 15.70 3.86 -20.70
N THR A 24 15.32 5.15 -20.69
CA THR A 24 16.17 6.22 -21.26
C THR A 24 17.48 6.41 -20.52
N SER A 25 17.55 6.06 -19.23
CA SER A 25 18.78 6.08 -18.43
C SER A 25 19.66 4.82 -18.59
N GLY A 26 19.30 3.89 -19.48
CA GLY A 26 20.08 2.68 -19.75
C GLY A 26 19.83 1.50 -18.80
N ILE A 27 18.74 1.52 -18.01
CA ILE A 27 18.36 0.41 -17.13
C ILE A 27 17.52 -0.60 -17.93
N ASP A 28 17.86 -1.89 -17.83
CA ASP A 28 17.06 -2.98 -18.40
C ASP A 28 15.81 -3.24 -17.55
N VAL A 29 14.72 -2.55 -17.89
CA VAL A 29 13.42 -2.63 -17.21
C VAL A 29 12.91 -4.07 -17.12
N GLY A 30 13.10 -4.88 -18.17
CA GLY A 30 12.62 -6.26 -18.22
C GLY A 30 13.33 -7.13 -17.20
N ARG A 31 14.67 -7.11 -17.22
CA ARG A 31 15.49 -7.84 -16.26
C ARG A 31 15.25 -7.39 -14.83
N THR A 32 15.21 -6.07 -14.59
CA THR A 32 14.98 -5.51 -13.25
C THR A 32 13.60 -5.91 -12.70
N ARG A 33 12.54 -5.95 -13.52
CA ARG A 33 11.21 -6.43 -13.09
C ARG A 33 11.22 -7.91 -12.72
N ILE A 34 11.79 -8.76 -13.57
CA ILE A 34 11.87 -10.21 -13.31
C ILE A 34 12.62 -10.47 -12.01
N LEU A 35 13.77 -9.82 -11.82
CA LEU A 35 14.55 -9.99 -10.59
C LEU A 35 13.79 -9.50 -9.35
N SER A 36 13.06 -8.39 -9.47
CA SER A 36 12.21 -7.88 -8.38
C SER A 36 11.13 -8.88 -7.99
N ILE A 37 10.48 -9.50 -8.98
CA ILE A 37 9.45 -10.52 -8.76
C ILE A 37 10.07 -11.75 -8.08
N ILE A 38 11.21 -12.25 -8.58
CA ILE A 38 11.89 -13.42 -8.01
C ILE A 38 12.25 -13.18 -6.54
N ILE A 39 12.88 -12.04 -6.23
CA ILE A 39 13.26 -11.71 -4.84
C ILE A 39 12.00 -11.63 -3.95
N SER A 40 10.94 -10.98 -4.43
CA SER A 40 9.67 -10.88 -3.68
C SER A 40 9.05 -12.26 -3.42
N THR A 41 9.03 -13.12 -4.43
CA THR A 41 8.46 -14.47 -4.33
C THR A 41 9.26 -15.33 -3.36
N VAL A 42 10.60 -15.29 -3.43
CA VAL A 42 11.46 -16.04 -2.51
C VAL A 42 11.23 -15.61 -1.05
N LEU A 43 11.18 -14.29 -0.80
CA LEU A 43 10.89 -13.76 0.54
C LEU A 43 9.48 -14.16 1.03
N ALA A 44 8.49 -14.12 0.14
CA ALA A 44 7.13 -14.57 0.46
C ALA A 44 7.08 -16.08 0.76
N CYS A 45 7.81 -16.91 0.02
CA CYS A 45 7.91 -18.35 0.26
C CYS A 45 8.50 -18.64 1.64
N TYR A 46 9.58 -17.95 2.05
CA TYR A 46 10.13 -18.12 3.40
C TYR A 46 9.11 -17.77 4.48
N GLY A 47 8.36 -16.67 4.31
CA GLY A 47 7.29 -16.31 5.24
C GLY A 47 6.20 -17.38 5.33
N GLN A 48 5.79 -17.93 4.18
CA GLN A 48 4.78 -18.98 4.12
C GLN A 48 5.26 -20.29 4.76
N ILE A 49 6.53 -20.67 4.59
CA ILE A 49 7.10 -21.86 5.22
C ILE A 49 7.06 -21.73 6.75
N ILE A 50 7.48 -20.59 7.29
CA ILE A 50 7.46 -20.33 8.74
C ILE A 50 6.03 -20.39 9.27
N PHE A 51 5.08 -19.76 8.56
CA PHE A 51 3.67 -19.81 8.92
C PHE A 51 3.11 -21.24 8.93
N LEU A 52 3.48 -22.04 7.93
CA LEU A 52 2.99 -23.40 7.79
C LEU A 52 3.52 -24.34 8.88
N GLN A 53 4.77 -24.14 9.31
CA GLN A 53 5.34 -24.85 10.45
C GLN A 53 4.60 -24.55 11.77
N ASN A 54 4.00 -23.37 11.90
CA ASN A 54 3.27 -22.98 13.11
C ASN A 54 1.87 -23.62 13.18
N ILE A 55 1.14 -23.67 12.06
CA ILE A 55 -0.25 -24.16 12.02
C ILE A 55 -0.33 -25.67 11.75
N GLY A 56 0.71 -26.26 11.15
CA GLY A 56 0.82 -27.71 10.90
C GLY A 56 -0.18 -28.25 9.85
N THR A 57 -1.00 -27.40 9.25
CA THR A 57 -2.01 -27.78 8.25
C THR A 57 -2.06 -26.77 7.09
N MET A 58 -2.29 -27.26 5.87
CA MET A 58 -2.51 -26.43 4.68
C MET A 58 -4.00 -26.27 4.42
N ASN A 59 -4.53 -25.05 4.58
CA ASN A 59 -5.89 -24.76 4.11
C ASN A 59 -5.85 -24.45 2.60
N THR A 60 -6.55 -25.26 1.81
CA THR A 60 -6.51 -25.24 0.34
C THR A 60 -7.55 -24.35 -0.32
N TYR A 61 -8.63 -23.99 0.40
CA TYR A 61 -9.78 -23.31 -0.21
C TYR A 61 -9.85 -21.80 0.04
N ASN A 62 -9.23 -21.28 1.11
CA ASN A 62 -9.35 -19.84 1.44
C ASN A 62 -8.04 -19.14 1.84
N SER A 63 -6.90 -19.82 1.80
CA SER A 63 -5.64 -19.23 2.30
C SER A 63 -5.09 -18.11 1.40
N HIS A 64 -5.22 -18.26 0.08
CA HIS A 64 -4.64 -17.29 -0.86
C HIS A 64 -5.29 -15.91 -0.74
N GLU A 65 -6.62 -15.86 -0.64
CA GLU A 65 -7.36 -14.59 -0.52
C GLU A 65 -7.08 -13.92 0.82
N GLN A 66 -7.09 -14.67 1.92
CA GLN A 66 -6.87 -14.12 3.26
C GLN A 66 -5.47 -13.54 3.44
N VAL A 67 -4.44 -14.18 2.90
CA VAL A 67 -3.05 -13.69 3.01
C VAL A 67 -2.91 -12.31 2.35
N GLY A 68 -3.50 -12.11 1.17
CA GLY A 68 -3.47 -10.81 0.48
C GLY A 68 -4.20 -9.72 1.26
N VAL A 69 -5.40 -10.02 1.76
CA VAL A 69 -6.20 -9.08 2.56
C VAL A 69 -5.48 -8.68 3.86
N PHE A 70 -4.88 -9.65 4.56
CA PHE A 70 -4.10 -9.38 5.78
C PHE A 70 -2.84 -8.57 5.51
N ALA A 71 -2.13 -8.83 4.42
CA ALA A 71 -0.98 -8.02 4.03
C ALA A 71 -1.37 -6.56 3.76
N ILE A 72 -2.46 -6.33 3.03
CA ILE A 72 -2.98 -4.99 2.75
C ILE A 72 -3.43 -4.31 4.05
N ALA A 73 -4.21 -4.99 4.89
CA ALA A 73 -4.68 -4.45 6.16
C ALA A 73 -3.51 -4.05 7.07
N ALA A 74 -2.50 -4.92 7.22
CA ALA A 74 -1.32 -4.63 8.01
C ALA A 74 -0.58 -3.38 7.50
N LEU A 75 -0.38 -3.26 6.19
CA LEU A 75 0.26 -2.07 5.60
C LEU A 75 -0.53 -0.79 5.90
N LEU A 76 -1.85 -0.83 5.75
CA LEU A 76 -2.73 0.32 5.97
C LEU A 76 -2.81 0.72 7.46
N VAL A 77 -2.92 -0.26 8.36
CA VAL A 77 -2.86 -0.04 9.81
C VAL A 77 -1.51 0.56 10.23
N GLY A 78 -0.42 0.13 9.59
CA GLY A 78 0.91 0.72 9.75
C GLY A 78 1.06 2.14 9.18
N GLY A 79 -0.01 2.75 8.66
CA GLY A 79 -0.02 4.10 8.12
C GLY A 79 0.54 4.21 6.70
N ALA A 80 0.69 3.09 5.99
CA ALA A 80 0.93 3.15 4.55
C ALA A 80 -0.34 3.62 3.82
N SER A 81 -0.15 4.36 2.75
CA SER A 81 -1.22 4.79 1.85
C SER A 81 -1.07 4.10 0.51
N VAL A 82 -2.14 4.07 -0.29
CA VAL A 82 -2.13 3.53 -1.66
C VAL A 82 -1.02 4.19 -2.52
N ALA A 83 -0.73 5.48 -2.28
CA ALA A 83 0.27 6.23 -3.05
C ALA A 83 1.69 6.16 -2.47
N LYS A 84 1.84 5.84 -1.18
CA LYS A 84 3.13 5.90 -0.48
C LYS A 84 3.18 4.86 0.62
N ALA A 85 4.10 3.92 0.47
CA ALA A 85 4.46 2.93 1.47
C ALA A 85 5.96 3.04 1.78
N ASN A 86 6.32 2.99 3.06
CA ASN A 86 7.71 2.92 3.50
C ASN A 86 7.95 1.63 4.29
N ILE A 87 9.20 1.17 4.30
CA ILE A 87 9.62 -0.03 5.05
C ILE A 87 9.21 0.02 6.55
N PRO A 88 9.36 1.14 7.29
CA PRO A 88 8.93 1.19 8.69
C PRO A 88 7.43 0.93 8.87
N ASN A 89 6.59 1.41 7.96
CA ASN A 89 5.14 1.20 8.01
C ASN A 89 4.81 -0.30 7.89
N VAL A 90 5.62 -1.07 7.15
CA VAL A 90 5.46 -2.52 7.04
C VAL A 90 5.69 -3.19 8.39
N PHE A 91 6.79 -2.87 9.07
CA PHE A 91 7.12 -3.49 10.35
C PHE A 91 6.12 -3.09 11.45
N ILE A 92 5.81 -1.80 11.56
CA ILE A 92 4.82 -1.30 12.52
C ILE A 92 3.45 -1.93 12.24
N GLY A 93 3.06 -1.96 10.97
CA GLY A 93 1.80 -2.55 10.52
C GLY A 93 1.69 -4.03 10.88
N VAL A 94 2.71 -4.83 10.57
CA VAL A 94 2.73 -6.27 10.89
C VAL A 94 2.65 -6.50 12.39
N ILE A 95 3.40 -5.75 13.20
CA ILE A 95 3.37 -5.88 14.66
C ILE A 95 1.98 -5.55 15.20
N LEU A 96 1.44 -4.36 14.87
CA LEU A 96 0.13 -3.93 15.34
C LEU A 96 -0.98 -4.87 14.90
N PHE A 97 -0.94 -5.31 13.63
CA PHE A 97 -1.93 -6.21 13.08
C PHE A 97 -1.84 -7.59 13.74
N HIS A 98 -0.64 -8.12 13.97
CA HIS A 98 -0.46 -9.39 14.69
C HIS A 98 -0.89 -9.29 16.16
N THR A 99 -0.61 -8.18 16.85
CA THR A 99 -1.13 -7.94 18.20
C THR A 99 -2.66 -7.96 18.21
N MET A 100 -3.31 -7.41 17.19
CA MET A 100 -4.77 -7.46 17.07
C MET A 100 -5.31 -8.90 16.97
N PHE A 101 -4.60 -9.81 16.29
CA PHE A 101 -4.96 -11.24 16.27
C PHE A 101 -4.90 -11.91 17.65
N VAL A 102 -3.99 -11.47 18.52
CA VAL A 102 -3.84 -12.05 19.86
C VAL A 102 -4.83 -11.40 20.85
N VAL A 103 -4.96 -10.08 20.79
CA VAL A 103 -5.74 -9.32 21.77
C VAL A 103 -7.23 -9.40 21.50
N SER A 104 -7.68 -9.40 20.23
CA SER A 104 -9.11 -9.34 19.91
C SER A 104 -9.89 -10.58 20.39
N PRO A 105 -9.45 -11.83 20.13
CA PRO A 105 -10.17 -13.01 20.63
C PRO A 105 -10.15 -13.08 22.16
N ARG A 106 -9.02 -12.73 22.79
CA ARG A 106 -8.87 -12.68 24.26
C ARG A 106 -9.80 -11.65 24.89
N ALA A 107 -9.84 -10.44 24.34
CA ALA A 107 -10.74 -9.40 24.80
C ALA A 107 -12.21 -9.81 24.60
N GLY A 108 -12.57 -10.43 23.48
CA GLY A 108 -13.92 -10.95 23.24
C GLY A 108 -14.33 -12.04 24.25
N GLN A 109 -13.39 -12.91 24.60
CA GLN A 109 -13.61 -13.94 25.62
C GLN A 109 -13.81 -13.33 27.02
N GLU A 110 -12.92 -12.42 27.44
CA GLU A 110 -12.96 -11.84 28.80
C GLU A 110 -14.10 -10.84 28.99
N LEU A 111 -14.47 -10.07 27.96
CA LEU A 111 -15.49 -9.02 28.06
C LEU A 111 -16.90 -9.52 27.75
N ILE A 112 -17.04 -10.50 26.85
CA ILE A 112 -18.34 -10.89 26.29
C ILE A 112 -18.59 -12.40 26.49
N GLY A 113 -17.65 -13.14 27.09
CA GLY A 113 -17.77 -14.57 27.35
C GLY A 113 -17.66 -15.45 26.10
N GLN A 114 -17.40 -14.87 24.93
CA GLN A 114 -17.34 -15.58 23.65
C GLN A 114 -16.18 -15.10 22.79
N ALA A 115 -15.14 -15.94 22.66
CA ALA A 115 -13.96 -15.65 21.83
C ALA A 115 -14.31 -15.38 20.35
N GLN A 116 -15.36 -16.04 19.84
CA GLN A 116 -15.79 -15.92 18.45
C GLN A 116 -16.29 -14.51 18.10
N LEU A 117 -16.89 -13.81 19.06
CA LEU A 117 -17.30 -12.42 18.85
C LEU A 117 -16.08 -11.49 18.73
N GLY A 118 -15.02 -11.78 19.49
CA GLY A 118 -13.73 -11.10 19.35
C GLY A 118 -13.09 -11.34 17.98
N GLU A 119 -13.28 -12.52 17.38
CA GLU A 119 -12.81 -12.81 16.03
C GLU A 119 -13.60 -12.05 14.97
N TYR A 120 -14.94 -11.96 15.10
CA TYR A 120 -15.75 -11.12 14.19
C TYR A 120 -15.38 -9.64 14.29
N PHE A 121 -15.12 -9.14 15.50
CA PHE A 121 -14.67 -7.76 15.71
C PHE A 121 -13.33 -7.50 15.01
N ARG A 122 -12.38 -8.43 15.10
CA ARG A 122 -11.08 -8.35 14.41
C ARG A 122 -11.26 -8.23 12.89
N VAL A 123 -12.11 -9.06 12.31
CA VAL A 123 -12.42 -9.05 10.87
C VAL A 123 -13.10 -7.74 10.46
N PHE A 124 -14.05 -7.26 11.26
CA PHE A 124 -14.71 -5.97 11.05
C PHE A 124 -13.72 -4.80 11.03
N VAL A 125 -12.81 -4.72 12.01
CA VAL A 125 -11.79 -3.68 12.08
C VAL A 125 -10.84 -3.75 10.88
N SER A 126 -10.46 -4.96 10.46
CA SER A 126 -9.58 -5.17 9.31
C SER A 126 -10.19 -4.64 8.01
N TYR A 127 -11.43 -5.05 7.70
CA TYR A 127 -12.13 -4.55 6.51
C TYR A 127 -12.48 -3.06 6.62
N GLY A 128 -12.83 -2.59 7.81
CA GLY A 128 -13.06 -1.17 8.10
C GLY A 128 -11.83 -0.32 7.81
N ALA A 129 -10.64 -0.75 8.23
CA ALA A 129 -9.38 -0.04 7.96
C ALA A 129 -9.07 0.04 6.46
N ILE A 130 -9.31 -1.06 5.71
CA ILE A 130 -9.13 -1.09 4.26
C ILE A 130 -10.11 -0.12 3.58
N ALA A 131 -11.41 -0.24 3.87
CA ALA A 131 -12.45 0.60 3.29
C ALA A 131 -12.20 2.08 3.60
N PHE A 132 -11.86 2.40 4.84
CA PHE A 132 -11.55 3.77 5.26
C PHE A 132 -10.34 4.33 4.52
N SER A 133 -9.26 3.55 4.39
CA SER A 133 -8.07 3.97 3.65
C SER A 133 -8.35 4.24 2.17
N LEU A 134 -9.12 3.36 1.52
CA LEU A 134 -9.53 3.52 0.12
C LEU A 134 -10.43 4.74 -0.06
N ALA A 135 -11.39 4.96 0.84
CA ALA A 135 -12.25 6.13 0.82
C ALA A 135 -11.44 7.42 0.98
N MET A 136 -10.52 7.46 1.95
CA MET A 136 -9.62 8.59 2.16
C MET A 136 -8.72 8.86 0.96
N TYR A 137 -8.19 7.81 0.33
CA TYR A 137 -7.40 7.94 -0.89
C TYR A 137 -8.24 8.51 -2.05
N ALA A 138 -9.44 7.98 -2.27
CA ALA A 138 -10.34 8.45 -3.32
C ALA A 138 -10.75 9.91 -3.11
N TRP A 139 -11.03 10.31 -1.86
CA TRP A 139 -11.37 11.69 -1.53
C TRP A 139 -10.20 12.65 -1.78
N ARG A 140 -9.00 12.33 -1.29
CA ARG A 140 -7.79 13.13 -1.54
C ARG A 140 -7.53 13.32 -3.04
N LYS A 141 -7.66 12.25 -3.82
CA LYS A 141 -7.49 12.29 -5.29
C LYS A 141 -8.52 13.18 -5.98
N ARG A 142 -9.77 13.24 -5.49
CA ARG A 142 -10.79 14.16 -6.02
C ARG A 142 -10.44 15.62 -5.73
N ILE A 143 -10.01 15.93 -4.51
CA ILE A 143 -9.61 17.29 -4.09
C ILE A 143 -8.43 17.77 -4.93
N GLU A 144 -7.42 16.91 -5.13
CA GLU A 144 -6.24 17.25 -5.92
C GLU A 144 -6.59 17.59 -7.38
N LYS A 145 -7.43 16.76 -8.03
CA LYS A 145 -7.93 17.04 -9.38
C LYS A 145 -8.74 18.33 -9.46
N GLU A 146 -9.55 18.63 -8.45
CA GLU A 146 -10.33 19.88 -8.41
C GLU A 146 -9.40 21.11 -8.31
N ASN A 147 -8.37 21.02 -7.47
CA ASN A 147 -7.37 22.07 -7.31
C ASN A 147 -6.57 22.29 -8.61
N GLU A 148 -6.18 21.23 -9.30
CA GLU A 148 -5.52 21.32 -10.62
C GLU A 148 -6.42 22.00 -11.65
N ARG A 149 -7.70 21.63 -11.71
CA ARG A 149 -8.69 22.28 -12.59
C ARG A 149 -8.84 23.77 -12.28
N LYS A 150 -8.92 24.14 -10.99
CA LYS A 150 -9.00 25.56 -10.56
C LYS A 150 -7.75 26.33 -10.99
N LYS A 151 -6.55 25.77 -10.80
CA LYS A 151 -5.29 26.38 -11.26
C LYS A 151 -5.24 26.56 -12.78
N ALA A 152 -5.65 25.55 -13.55
CA ALA A 152 -5.69 25.61 -15.00
C ALA A 152 -6.68 26.68 -15.51
N MET A 153 -7.87 26.78 -14.89
CA MET A 153 -8.86 27.81 -15.21
C MET A 153 -8.36 29.21 -14.88
N ALA A 154 -7.71 29.41 -13.73
CA ALA A 154 -7.12 30.69 -13.34
C ALA A 154 -6.00 31.12 -14.30
N PHE A 155 -5.13 30.19 -14.69
CA PHE A 155 -4.06 30.44 -15.66
C PHE A 155 -4.63 30.83 -17.04
N LYS A 156 -5.61 30.07 -17.55
CA LYS A 156 -6.27 30.37 -18.83
C LYS A 156 -6.95 31.74 -18.82
N ARG A 157 -7.61 32.10 -17.70
CA ARG A 157 -8.21 33.43 -17.52
C ARG A 157 -7.15 34.54 -17.53
N GLY A 158 -5.99 34.32 -16.91
CA GLY A 158 -4.85 35.25 -16.96
C GLY A 158 -4.34 35.49 -18.38
N ILE A 159 -4.17 34.43 -19.18
CA ILE A 159 -3.77 34.54 -20.59
C ILE A 159 -4.80 35.34 -21.40
N LEU A 160 -6.08 35.03 -21.24
CA LEU A 160 -7.17 35.72 -21.95
C LEU A 160 -7.22 37.22 -21.62
N VAL A 161 -6.98 37.59 -20.35
CA VAL A 161 -6.92 38.99 -19.94
C VAL A 161 -5.71 39.70 -20.55
N LYS A 162 -4.52 39.06 -20.55
CA LYS A 162 -3.32 39.62 -21.18
C LYS A 162 -3.49 39.83 -22.69
N GLN A 163 -4.05 38.85 -23.40
CA GLN A 163 -4.34 38.98 -24.83
C GLN A 163 -5.35 40.09 -25.15
N ARG A 164 -6.34 40.34 -24.26
CA ARG A 164 -7.29 41.45 -24.40
C ARG A 164 -6.70 42.81 -24.06
N TYR A 165 -5.62 42.85 -23.27
CA TYR A 165 -4.89 44.07 -22.99
C TYR A 165 -3.96 44.44 -24.16
N ASP A 166 -3.19 43.47 -24.66
CA ASP A 166 -2.27 43.69 -25.79
C ASP A 166 -3.01 44.04 -27.09
N ARG A 167 -4.24 43.52 -27.32
CA ARG A 167 -5.08 43.92 -28.45
C ARG A 167 -5.72 45.32 -28.35
N ARG A 168 -5.65 45.96 -27.18
CA ARG A 168 -6.19 47.31 -26.95
C ARG A 168 -5.13 48.40 -26.97
N LYS A 169 -3.86 48.03 -27.10
CA LYS A 169 -2.75 48.92 -27.42
C LYS A 169 -2.44 48.84 -28.90
#